data_AF-A0A176RX03-F1
#
_entry.id   AF-A0A176RX03-F1
#
_cell.length_a   1.000
_cell.length_b   1.000
_cell.length_c   1.000
_cell.angle_alpha   90.00
_cell.angle_beta   90.00
_cell.angle_gamma   90.00
#
_symmetry.space_group_name_H-M   'P 1'
#
loop_
_entity.id
_entity.type
_entity.pdbx_description
1 polymer ?
#
loop_
_entity_poly.entity_id
_entity_poly.type
_entity_poly.pdbx_seq_one_letter_code
_entity_poly.pdbx_strand_id
1 'polypeptide(L)'
;MLQKIKQHHNGFRKYFANTSWLMGERILRMIVALFVGVYVARYLGPARFGLLSYAGSFVGLFGALATLGLDGIVVRELVKSPERRDELLGTAF
;
A
#
# COMPACT_ATOMS: atom_id res chain seq x y z
N MET A 1 6.72 -31.19 -30.83
CA MET A 1 7.43 -30.79 -29.59
C MET A 1 8.22 -29.46 -29.70
N LEU A 2 8.26 -28.76 -30.84
CA LEU A 2 9.08 -27.54 -31.01
C LEU A 2 8.33 -26.19 -30.86
N GLN A 3 7.01 -26.19 -30.64
CA GLN A 3 6.24 -24.94 -30.45
C GLN A 3 6.20 -24.43 -28.99
N LYS A 4 6.55 -25.25 -27.99
CA LYS A 4 6.45 -24.89 -26.57
C LYS A 4 7.55 -23.93 -26.07
N ILE A 5 8.59 -23.68 -26.86
CA ILE A 5 9.75 -22.85 -26.46
C ILE A 5 9.54 -21.36 -26.82
N LYS A 6 8.57 -21.02 -27.69
CA LYS A 6 8.35 -19.64 -28.17
C LYS A 6 7.49 -18.77 -27.24
N GLN A 7 7.08 -19.28 -26.07
CA GLN A 7 6.19 -18.59 -25.12
C GLN A 7 6.93 -17.82 -24.00
N HIS A 8 8.26 -17.97 -23.87
CA HIS A 8 9.01 -17.38 -22.75
C HIS A 8 9.26 -15.86 -22.83
N HIS A 9 9.00 -15.20 -23.96
CA HIS A 9 9.23 -13.74 -24.11
C HIS A 9 8.06 -12.87 -23.63
N ASN A 10 6.83 -13.40 -23.55
CA ASN A 10 5.66 -12.61 -23.13
C ASN A 10 5.53 -12.51 -21.61
N GLY A 11 6.05 -13.49 -20.86
CA GLY A 11 6.07 -13.46 -19.40
C GLY A 11 6.94 -12.32 -18.87
N PHE A 12 8.19 -12.21 -19.35
CA PHE A 12 9.13 -11.18 -18.91
C PHE A 12 8.57 -9.77 -19.11
N ARG A 13 8.00 -9.47 -20.29
CA ARG A 13 7.37 -8.18 -20.57
C ARG A 13 6.19 -7.88 -19.65
N LYS A 14 5.36 -8.88 -19.32
CA LYS A 14 4.20 -8.72 -18.43
C LYS A 14 4.61 -8.50 -16.98
N TYR A 15 5.56 -9.28 -16.46
CA TYR A 15 6.10 -9.09 -15.11
C TYR A 15 6.85 -7.77 -14.98
N PHE A 16 7.66 -7.42 -15.98
CA PHE A 16 8.37 -6.15 -16.01
C PHE A 16 7.39 -4.98 -16.04
N ALA A 17 6.38 -5.00 -16.90
CA ALA A 17 5.36 -3.95 -16.95
C ALA A 17 4.61 -3.79 -15.61
N ASN A 18 4.20 -4.89 -14.97
CA ASN A 18 3.52 -4.83 -13.67
C ASN A 18 4.41 -4.28 -12.56
N THR A 19 5.67 -4.74 -12.47
CA THR A 19 6.62 -4.25 -11.47
C THR A 19 6.97 -2.79 -11.71
N SER A 20 7.22 -2.40 -12.96
CA SER A 20 7.47 -1.00 -13.33
C SER A 20 6.26 -0.11 -13.02
N TRP A 21 5.04 -0.61 -13.21
CA TRP A 21 3.82 0.10 -12.83
C TRP A 21 3.73 0.36 -11.33
N LEU A 22 3.89 -0.70 -10.51
CA LEU A 22 3.90 -0.59 -9.04
C LEU A 22 5.00 0.34 -8.55
N MET A 23 6.19 0.26 -9.15
CA MET A 23 7.32 1.11 -8.81
C MET A 23 7.05 2.57 -9.19
N GLY A 24 6.46 2.82 -10.36
CA GLY A 24 6.06 4.16 -10.80
C GLY A 24 5.02 4.79 -9.87
N GLU A 25 3.98 4.03 -9.49
CA GLU A 25 2.99 4.47 -8.50
C GLU A 25 3.65 4.82 -7.16
N ARG A 26 4.58 3.98 -6.68
CA ARG A 26 5.28 4.20 -5.42
C ARG A 26 6.13 5.47 -5.47
N ILE A 27 6.85 5.71 -6.56
CA ILE A 27 7.62 6.94 -6.77
C ILE A 27 6.68 8.16 -6.78
N LEU A 28 5.60 8.12 -7.55
CA LEU A 28 4.62 9.19 -7.60
C LEU A 28 4.05 9.51 -6.22
N ARG A 29 3.66 8.48 -5.46
CA ARG A 29 3.16 8.62 -4.09
C ARG A 29 4.18 9.29 -3.17
N MET A 30 5.45 8.89 -3.23
CA MET A 30 6.51 9.52 -2.44
C MET A 30 6.71 10.99 -2.80
N ILE A 31 6.68 11.32 -4.10
CA ILE A 31 6.80 12.69 -4.59
C ILE A 31 5.63 13.54 -4.06
N VAL A 32 4.39 13.06 -4.21
CA VAL A 32 3.21 13.76 -3.72
C VAL A 32 3.26 13.95 -2.21
N ALA A 33 3.63 12.91 -1.46
CA ALA A 33 3.76 12.98 0.00
C ALA A 33 4.78 14.04 0.44
N LEU A 34 5.92 14.15 -0.27
CA LEU A 34 6.92 15.16 0.00
C LEU A 34 6.37 16.58 -0.23
N PHE A 35 5.76 16.83 -1.40
CA PHE A 35 5.22 18.15 -1.73
C PHE A 35 4.10 18.57 -0.76
N VAL A 36 3.16 17.66 -0.47
CA VAL A 36 2.09 17.90 0.49
C VAL A 36 2.68 18.14 1.89
N GLY A 37 3.64 17.32 2.32
CA GLY A 37 4.32 17.49 3.61
C GLY A 37 4.99 18.85 3.75
N VAL A 38 5.74 19.29 2.74
CA VAL A 38 6.38 20.62 2.71
C VAL A 38 5.35 21.73 2.73
N TYR A 39 4.28 21.61 1.93
CA TYR A 39 3.21 22.61 1.88
C TYR A 39 2.51 22.74 3.23
N VAL A 40 2.14 21.61 3.84
CA VAL A 40 1.49 21.55 5.15
C VAL A 40 2.39 22.11 6.24
N ALA A 41 3.69 21.79 6.25
CA ALA A 41 4.65 22.34 7.20
C ALA A 41 4.78 23.87 7.09
N ARG A 42 4.78 24.41 5.86
CA ARG A 42 4.80 25.86 5.62
C ARG A 42 3.52 26.55 6.06
N TYR A 43 2.36 25.93 5.80
CA TYR A 43 1.07 26.49 6.15
C TYR A 43 0.81 26.50 7.67
N LEU A 44 1.14 25.40 8.36
CA LEU A 44 0.92 25.24 9.80
C LEU A 44 1.97 25.96 10.65
N GLY A 45 3.18 26.13 10.11
CA GLY A 45 4.33 26.59 10.90
C GLY A 45 4.80 25.54 11.93
N PRO A 46 5.92 25.80 12.62
CA PRO A 46 6.60 24.78 13.43
C PRO A 46 5.79 24.27 14.62
N ALA A 47 5.03 25.13 15.31
CA ALA A 47 4.28 24.73 16.51
C ALA A 47 3.13 23.77 16.18
N ARG A 48 2.29 24.11 15.19
CA ARG A 48 1.15 23.28 14.79
C ARG A 48 1.59 22.05 13.99
N PHE A 49 2.64 22.17 13.18
CA PHE A 49 3.24 21.02 12.52
C PHE A 49 3.83 20.03 13.54
N GLY A 50 4.50 20.52 14.59
CA GLY A 50 4.97 19.68 15.69
C GLY A 50 3.84 18.91 16.40
N LEU A 51 2.71 19.57 16.67
CA LEU A 51 1.53 18.90 17.23
C LEU A 51 0.97 17.82 16.29
N LEU A 52 0.89 18.12 14.98
CA LEU A 52 0.46 17.16 13.98
C LEU A 52 1.40 15.95 13.90
N SER A 53 2.72 16.19 13.89
CA SER A 53 3.73 15.11 13.89
C SER A 53 3.65 14.26 15.15
N TYR A 54 3.41 14.87 16.31
CA TYR A 54 3.22 14.15 17.57
C TYR A 54 1.98 13.25 17.53
N ALA A 55 0.82 13.79 17.13
CA ALA A 55 -0.40 13.02 16.98
C ALA A 55 -0.24 11.89 15.95
N GLY A 56 0.40 12.17 14.81
CA GLY A 56 0.71 11.17 13.78
C GLY A 56 1.63 10.05 14.29
N SER A 57 2.65 10.39 15.09
CA SER A 57 3.56 9.41 15.70
C SER A 57 2.82 8.52 16.69
N PHE A 58 1.92 9.10 17.50
CA PHE A 58 1.11 8.35 18.44
C PHE A 58 0.18 7.37 17.71
N VAL A 59 -0.56 7.81 16.69
CA VAL A 59 -1.41 6.92 15.88
C VAL A 59 -0.57 5.86 15.17
N GLY A 60 0.58 6.23 14.60
CA GLY A 60 1.46 5.31 13.89
C GLY A 60 2.00 4.17 14.77
N LEU A 61 2.31 4.47 16.04
CA LEU A 61 2.75 3.47 17.01
C LEU A 61 1.71 2.36 17.20
N PHE A 62 0.45 2.72 17.39
CA PHE A 62 -0.63 1.75 17.55
C PHE A 62 -1.11 1.15 16.23
N GLY A 63 -0.95 1.89 15.12
CA GLY A 63 -1.28 1.39 13.78
C GLY A 63 -0.52 0.12 13.43
N ALA A 64 0.78 0.07 13.73
CA ALA A 64 1.59 -1.13 13.51
C ALA A 64 1.08 -2.36 14.28
N LEU A 65 0.56 -2.16 15.49
CA LEU A 65 -0.06 -3.23 16.29
C LEU A 65 -1.44 -3.62 15.75
N ALA A 66 -2.24 -2.64 15.33
CA ALA A 66 -3.58 -2.85 14.79
C ALA A 66 -3.56 -3.64 13.46
N THR A 67 -2.57 -3.38 12.61
CA THR A 67 -2.43 -4.09 11.31
C THR A 67 -1.58 -5.35 11.41
N LEU A 68 -1.02 -5.68 12.57
CA LEU A 68 -0.09 -6.79 12.72
C LEU A 68 -0.79 -8.12 12.41
N GLY A 69 -0.45 -8.73 11.27
CA GLY A 69 -1.00 -10.03 10.85
C GLY A 69 -2.42 -10.00 10.29
N LEU A 70 -3.14 -8.88 10.40
CA LEU A 70 -4.52 -8.75 9.94
C LEU A 70 -4.62 -8.89 8.41
N ASP A 71 -3.77 -8.18 7.65
CA ASP A 71 -3.78 -8.22 6.18
C ASP A 71 -3.62 -9.65 5.62
N GLY A 72 -2.69 -10.43 6.21
CA GLY A 72 -2.45 -11.81 5.79
C GLY A 72 -3.63 -12.74 6.10
N ILE A 73 -4.26 -12.57 7.26
CA ILE A 73 -5.44 -13.34 7.66
C ILE A 73 -6.64 -13.00 6.76
N VAL A 74 -6.88 -11.71 6.52
CA VAL A 74 -7.99 -11.25 5.68
C VAL A 74 -7.85 -11.75 4.25
N VAL A 75 -6.66 -11.64 3.65
CA VAL A 75 -6.41 -12.17 2.29
C VAL A 75 -6.63 -13.69 2.25
N ARG A 76 -6.14 -14.41 3.26
CA ARG A 76 -6.31 -15.88 3.33
C ARG A 76 -7.79 -16.27 3.41
N GLU A 77 -8.56 -15.63 4.28
CA GLU A 77 -9.99 -15.95 4.45
C GLU A 77 -10.83 -15.51 3.25
N LEU A 78 -10.50 -14.39 2.61
CA LEU A 78 -11.15 -13.95 1.35
C LEU A 78 -10.96 -14.95 0.21
N VAL A 79 -9.77 -15.55 0.09
CA VAL A 79 -9.51 -16.60 -0.92
C VAL A 79 -10.23 -17.90 -0.58
N LYS A 80 -10.34 -18.23 0.72
CA LYS A 80 -10.97 -19.47 1.19
C LYS A 80 -12.50 -19.45 1.15
N SER A 81 -13.10 -18.30 1.47
CA SER A 81 -14.55 -18.12 1.58
C SER A 81 -15.00 -16.82 0.88
N PRO A 82 -14.90 -16.75 -0.47
CA PRO A 82 -15.20 -15.54 -1.23
C PRO A 82 -16.64 -15.03 -1.06
N GLU A 83 -17.59 -15.92 -0.75
CA GLU A 83 -18.98 -15.59 -0.44
C GLU A 83 -19.16 -14.72 0.82
N ARG A 84 -18.18 -14.69 1.74
CA ARG A 84 -18.21 -13.86 2.95
C ARG A 84 -17.42 -12.55 2.82
N ARG A 85 -17.10 -12.14 1.59
CA ARG A 85 -16.27 -10.97 1.32
C ARG A 85 -16.72 -9.70 2.05
N ASP A 86 -18.01 -9.38 1.99
CA ASP A 86 -18.51 -8.11 2.53
C ASP A 86 -18.45 -8.08 4.06
N GLU A 87 -18.70 -9.21 4.72
CA GLU A 87 -18.60 -9.38 6.17
C GLU A 87 -17.14 -9.35 6.66
N LEU A 88 -16.24 -10.03 5.95
CA LEU A 88 -14.81 -10.04 6.27
C LEU A 88 -14.15 -8.67 6.08
N LEU A 89 -14.49 -7.95 5.01
CA LEU A 89 -13.97 -6.61 4.78
C LEU A 89 -14.55 -5.59 5.77
N GLY A 90 -15.82 -5.72 6.14
CA GLY A 90 -16.48 -4.80 7.08
C GLY A 90 -16.09 -4.98 8.55
N THR A 91 -15.44 -6.10 8.91
CA THR A 91 -14.94 -6.34 10.28
C THR A 91 -13.44 -6.12 10.42
N ALA A 92 -12.71 -6.08 9.31
CA ALA A 92 -11.25 -5.95 9.28
C ALA A 92 -10.76 -4.49 9.23
N PHE A 93 -11.55 -3.56 8.70
CA PHE A 93 -11.19 -2.15 8.49
C PHE A 93 -12.24 -1.21 9.09
#